data_AF-A0A7X8XCH3-F1
#
_entry.id   AF-A0A7X8XCH3-F1
#
_cell.length_a   1.000
_cell.length_b   1.000
_cell.length_c   1.000
_cell.angle_alpha   90.00
_cell.angle_beta   90.00
_cell.angle_gamma   90.00
#
_symmetry.space_group_name_H-M   'P 1'
#
loop_
_entity.id
_entity.type
_entity.pdbx_description
1 polymer ?
#
loop_
_entity_poly.entity_id
_entity_poly.type
_entity_poly.pdbx_seq_one_letter_code
_entity_poly.pdbx_strand_id
1 'polypeptide(L)'
;IARKVEETVGRVTADGGGENLAIAMEGPAEPSFKAIQKLAEGLVIGAGEYLKDGKPLVLVLQKDCAKVLGQCLGVLLGEDREIVCIDQIRVDEGDYIDIGKPLMGGRVVPVVVKTLVFESSVKS
;
A
#
# COMPACT_ATOMS: atom_id res chain seq x y z
N ILE A 1 3.13 -6.05 -12.70
CA ILE A 1 3.05 -5.27 -11.44
C ILE A 1 4.39 -5.31 -10.69
N ALA A 2 4.99 -6.48 -10.47
CA ALA A 2 6.28 -6.66 -9.77
C ALA A 2 7.35 -5.62 -10.14
N ARG A 3 7.70 -5.51 -11.42
CA ARG A 3 8.68 -4.51 -11.90
C ARG A 3 8.33 -3.06 -11.49
N LYS A 4 7.07 -2.65 -11.62
CA LYS A 4 6.64 -1.29 -11.24
C LYS A 4 6.76 -1.06 -9.73
N VAL A 5 6.46 -2.09 -8.94
CA VAL A 5 6.59 -2.06 -7.49
C VAL A 5 8.05 -1.95 -7.10
N GLU A 6 8.93 -2.78 -7.68
CA GLU A 6 10.37 -2.75 -7.47
C GLU A 6 10.97 -1.37 -7.80
N GLU A 7 10.62 -0.80 -8.96
CA GLU A 7 11.05 0.54 -9.37
C GLU A 7 10.56 1.62 -8.38
N THR A 8 9.31 1.53 -7.92
CA THR A 8 8.73 2.48 -6.96
C THR A 8 9.38 2.39 -5.59
N VAL A 9 9.53 1.16 -5.08
CA VAL A 9 10.18 0.87 -3.80
C VAL A 9 11.61 1.39 -3.83
N GLY A 10 12.38 1.04 -4.87
CA GLY A 10 13.77 1.46 -5.02
C GLY A 10 13.93 2.98 -5.04
N ARG A 11 13.03 3.70 -5.71
CA ARG A 11 13.03 5.17 -5.73
C ARG A 11 12.80 5.77 -4.35
N VAL A 12 11.84 5.25 -3.59
CA VAL A 12 11.47 5.81 -2.27
C VAL A 12 12.50 5.46 -1.20
N THR A 13 13.11 4.27 -1.28
CA THR A 13 14.13 3.85 -0.30
C THR A 13 15.52 4.39 -0.59
N ALA A 14 15.79 4.90 -1.80
CA ALA A 14 17.10 5.42 -2.21
C ALA A 14 17.55 6.64 -1.38
N ASP A 15 16.61 7.45 -0.89
CA ASP A 15 16.91 8.67 -0.13
C ASP A 15 17.25 8.41 1.35
N GLY A 16 17.41 7.13 1.75
CA GLY A 16 17.86 6.76 3.10
C GLY A 16 16.83 7.03 4.21
N GLY A 17 15.62 7.43 3.85
CA GLY A 17 14.52 7.63 4.79
C GLY A 17 14.13 6.31 5.45
N GLY A 18 14.35 6.20 6.75
CA GLY A 18 13.88 5.09 7.59
C GLY A 18 12.36 4.99 7.72
N GLU A 19 11.60 5.68 6.86
CA GLU A 19 10.15 5.77 6.94
C GLU A 19 9.47 4.52 6.38
N ASN A 20 8.21 4.33 6.77
CA ASN A 20 7.36 3.26 6.26
C ASN A 20 6.85 3.66 4.87
N LEU A 21 6.80 2.68 3.96
CA LEU A 21 6.30 2.88 2.60
C LEU A 21 4.83 2.45 2.51
N ALA A 22 4.00 3.29 1.91
CA ALA A 22 2.67 2.92 1.43
C ALA A 22 2.65 2.82 -0.10
N ILE A 23 2.11 1.73 -0.63
CA ILE A 23 1.93 1.54 -2.07
C ILE A 23 0.45 1.78 -2.41
N ALA A 24 0.19 2.87 -3.13
CA ALA A 24 -1.14 3.19 -3.62
C ALA A 24 -1.35 2.69 -5.05
N MET A 25 -2.51 2.10 -5.32
CA MET A 25 -2.88 1.65 -6.66
C MET A 25 -4.39 1.55 -6.87
N GLU A 26 -4.82 1.53 -8.12
CA GLU A 26 -6.25 1.34 -8.43
C GLU A 26 -6.76 -0.04 -7.94
N GLY A 27 -5.95 -1.09 -8.11
CA GLY A 27 -6.29 -2.47 -7.79
C GLY A 27 -6.25 -3.37 -9.03
N PRO A 28 -6.77 -4.61 -8.96
CA PRO A 28 -6.77 -5.52 -10.09
C PRO A 28 -7.70 -5.02 -11.21
N ALA A 29 -7.40 -5.34 -12.47
CA ALA A 29 -8.23 -4.93 -13.62
C ALA A 29 -9.67 -5.47 -13.50
N GLU A 30 -9.80 -6.72 -13.08
CA GLU A 30 -11.05 -7.40 -12.77
C GLU A 30 -11.09 -7.81 -11.29
N PRO A 31 -12.26 -7.81 -10.63
CA PRO A 31 -12.39 -8.21 -9.23
C PRO A 31 -12.43 -9.75 -9.05
N SER A 32 -11.69 -10.50 -9.86
CA SER A 32 -11.65 -11.96 -9.76
C SER A 32 -10.64 -12.39 -8.70
N PHE A 33 -10.93 -13.48 -7.98
CA PHE A 33 -9.99 -14.05 -7.02
C PHE A 33 -8.62 -14.35 -7.65
N LYS A 34 -8.61 -14.86 -8.90
CA LYS A 34 -7.40 -15.15 -9.66
C LYS A 34 -6.60 -13.87 -9.97
N ALA A 35 -7.26 -12.76 -10.28
CA ALA A 35 -6.58 -11.49 -10.51
C ALA A 35 -5.98 -10.93 -9.21
N ILE A 36 -6.68 -11.07 -8.09
CA ILE A 36 -6.19 -10.66 -6.76
C ILE A 36 -4.98 -11.53 -6.34
N GLN A 37 -5.01 -12.83 -6.60
CA GLN A 37 -3.89 -13.72 -6.32
C GLN A 37 -2.64 -13.34 -7.12
N LYS A 38 -2.79 -13.10 -8.43
CA LYS A 38 -1.70 -12.60 -9.29
C LYS A 38 -1.17 -11.24 -8.83
N LEU A 39 -2.06 -10.37 -8.34
CA LEU A 39 -1.67 -9.09 -7.75
C LEU A 39 -0.81 -9.31 -6.51
N ALA A 40 -1.23 -10.18 -5.58
CA ALA A 40 -0.49 -10.52 -4.38
C ALA A 40 0.91 -11.07 -4.69
N GLU A 41 1.01 -12.05 -5.60
CA GLU A 41 2.28 -12.62 -6.05
C GLU A 41 3.21 -11.53 -6.59
N GLY A 42 2.69 -10.66 -7.45
CA GLY A 42 3.49 -9.60 -8.03
C GLY A 42 3.91 -8.51 -7.03
N LEU A 43 3.10 -8.23 -6.00
CA LEU A 43 3.48 -7.32 -4.91
C LEU A 43 4.61 -7.91 -4.07
N VAL A 44 4.52 -9.19 -3.69
CA VAL A 44 5.55 -9.89 -2.92
C VAL A 44 6.88 -9.91 -3.66
N ILE A 45 6.86 -10.22 -4.96
CA ILE A 45 8.06 -10.23 -5.79
C ILE A 45 8.68 -8.83 -5.85
N GLY A 46 7.88 -7.81 -6.17
CA GLY A 46 8.39 -6.45 -6.36
C GLY A 46 8.84 -5.76 -5.05
N ALA A 47 8.23 -6.09 -3.92
CA ALA A 47 8.58 -5.54 -2.62
C ALA A 47 9.66 -6.38 -1.89
N GLY A 48 10.19 -7.43 -2.51
CA GLY A 48 11.01 -8.44 -1.84
C GLY A 48 12.17 -7.89 -0.99
N GLU A 49 12.93 -6.92 -1.52
CA GLU A 49 14.03 -6.29 -0.75
C GLU A 49 13.52 -5.46 0.43
N TYR A 50 12.50 -4.61 0.23
CA TYR A 50 11.87 -3.85 1.31
C TYR A 50 11.29 -4.76 2.40
N LEU A 51 10.80 -5.93 2.00
CA LEU A 51 10.26 -6.87 2.96
C LEU A 51 11.36 -7.47 3.86
N LYS A 52 12.62 -7.58 3.43
CA LYS A 52 13.70 -8.13 4.28
C LYS A 52 13.98 -7.28 5.53
N ASP A 53 13.68 -5.99 5.48
CA ASP A 53 13.90 -5.06 6.59
C ASP A 53 12.86 -5.17 7.72
N GLY A 54 11.93 -6.14 7.65
CA GLY A 54 10.91 -6.36 8.67
C GLY A 54 9.84 -5.26 8.74
N LYS A 55 9.90 -4.25 7.86
CA LYS A 55 8.93 -3.15 7.81
C LYS A 55 7.53 -3.62 7.41
N PRO A 56 6.47 -2.96 7.91
CA PRO A 56 5.10 -3.30 7.52
C PRO A 56 4.88 -3.04 6.02
N LEU A 57 4.10 -3.92 5.39
CA LEU A 57 3.62 -3.72 4.02
C LEU A 57 2.28 -2.98 4.07
N VAL A 58 2.27 -1.71 3.66
CA VAL A 58 1.05 -0.89 3.61
C VAL A 58 0.59 -0.74 2.17
N LEU A 59 -0.65 -1.14 1.89
CA LEU A 59 -1.29 -1.08 0.59
C LEU A 59 -2.56 -0.23 0.65
N VAL A 60 -2.72 0.65 -0.32
CA VAL A 60 -3.89 1.51 -0.48
C VAL A 60 -4.49 1.26 -1.85
N LEU A 61 -5.75 0.82 -1.88
CA LEU A 61 -6.45 0.36 -3.06
C LEU A 61 -7.66 1.26 -3.33
N GLN A 62 -7.92 1.58 -4.60
CA GLN A 62 -9.18 2.26 -4.95
C GLN A 62 -10.35 1.26 -5.03
N LYS A 63 -10.08 0.03 -5.45
CA LYS A 63 -11.08 -1.05 -5.54
C LYS A 63 -11.24 -1.78 -4.21
N ASP A 64 -12.48 -2.14 -3.88
CA ASP A 64 -12.88 -2.96 -2.72
C ASP A 64 -12.36 -4.40 -2.85
N CYS A 65 -11.13 -4.63 -2.38
CA CYS A 65 -10.50 -5.95 -2.39
C CYS A 65 -9.43 -6.14 -1.31
N ALA A 66 -9.31 -5.22 -0.33
CA ALA A 66 -8.29 -5.26 0.71
C ALA A 66 -8.36 -6.54 1.53
N LYS A 67 -9.56 -7.01 1.88
CA LYS A 67 -9.75 -8.24 2.66
C LYS A 67 -9.17 -9.47 1.95
N VAL A 68 -9.56 -9.67 0.69
CA VAL A 68 -9.12 -10.84 -0.10
C VAL A 68 -7.64 -10.73 -0.41
N LEU A 69 -7.16 -9.54 -0.76
CA LEU A 69 -5.74 -9.31 -1.01
C LEU A 69 -4.89 -9.57 0.24
N GLY A 70 -5.31 -9.05 1.40
CA GLY A 70 -4.65 -9.28 2.68
C GLY A 70 -4.59 -10.76 3.05
N GLN A 71 -5.66 -11.52 2.80
CA GLN A 71 -5.66 -12.98 2.98
C GLN A 71 -4.67 -13.67 2.05
N CYS A 72 -4.63 -13.31 0.76
CA CYS A 72 -3.65 -13.86 -0.18
C CYS A 72 -2.21 -13.54 0.26
N LEU A 73 -1.95 -12.31 0.71
CA LEU A 73 -0.63 -11.90 1.19
C LEU A 73 -0.23 -12.64 2.47
N GLY A 74 -1.16 -12.82 3.42
CA GLY A 74 -0.90 -13.61 4.63
C GLY A 74 -0.50 -15.05 4.34
N VAL A 75 -1.12 -15.69 3.34
CA VAL A 75 -0.72 -17.03 2.89
C VAL A 75 0.68 -17.04 2.26
N LEU A 76 1.02 -16.01 1.49
CA LEU A 76 2.32 -15.93 0.79
C LEU A 76 3.49 -15.53 1.70
N LEU A 77 3.24 -14.68 2.69
CA LEU A 77 4.27 -14.06 3.54
C LEU A 77 4.36 -14.67 4.95
N GLY A 78 3.37 -15.47 5.34
CA GLY A 78 3.24 -16.00 6.70
C GLY A 78 2.51 -15.04 7.64
N GLU A 79 1.93 -15.59 8.73
CA GLU A 79 1.11 -14.83 9.68
C GLU A 79 1.91 -13.82 10.53
N ASP A 80 3.22 -13.99 10.64
CA ASP A 80 4.10 -13.09 11.40
C ASP A 80 4.38 -11.76 10.67
N ARG A 81 3.91 -11.62 9.42
CA ARG A 81 4.11 -10.42 8.63
C ARG A 81 3.07 -9.35 8.94
N GLU A 82 3.54 -8.17 9.33
CA GLU A 82 2.67 -6.99 9.44
C GLU A 82 2.25 -6.50 8.04
N ILE A 83 0.97 -6.70 7.71
CA ILE A 83 0.34 -6.28 6.45
C ILE A 83 -0.87 -5.40 6.79
N VAL A 84 -0.95 -4.25 6.14
CA VAL A 84 -2.10 -3.33 6.21
C VAL A 84 -2.61 -3.12 4.79
N CYS A 85 -3.82 -3.62 4.51
CA CYS A 85 -4.53 -3.35 3.26
C CYS A 85 -5.71 -2.43 3.55
N ILE A 86 -5.75 -1.29 2.89
CA ILE A 86 -6.84 -0.32 2.95
C ILE A 86 -7.43 -0.20 1.54
N ASP A 87 -8.74 -0.29 1.39
CA ASP A 87 -9.42 -0.12 0.10
C ASP A 87 -10.41 1.05 0.09
N GLN A 88 -10.93 1.34 -1.10
CA GLN A 88 -11.86 2.43 -1.38
C GLN A 88 -11.31 3.81 -1.02
N ILE A 89 -9.98 3.98 -1.09
CA ILE A 89 -9.31 5.27 -0.93
C ILE A 89 -8.60 5.62 -2.23
N ARG A 90 -8.87 6.83 -2.72
CA ARG A 90 -8.10 7.46 -3.79
C ARG A 90 -7.11 8.43 -3.17
N VAL A 91 -5.84 8.25 -3.51
CA VAL A 91 -4.76 9.17 -3.19
C VAL A 91 -4.01 9.54 -4.45
N ASP A 92 -3.55 10.77 -4.51
CA ASP A 92 -2.71 11.33 -5.57
C ASP A 92 -1.27 11.54 -5.05
N GLU A 93 -0.36 11.87 -5.96
CA GLU A 93 1.04 12.12 -5.58
C GLU A 93 1.14 13.36 -4.67
N GLY A 94 1.77 13.20 -3.50
CA GLY A 94 1.88 14.25 -2.48
C GLY A 94 0.80 14.22 -1.40
N ASP A 95 -0.17 13.30 -1.47
CA ASP A 95 -1.07 13.02 -0.35
C ASP A 95 -0.35 12.31 0.79
N TYR A 96 -0.67 12.71 2.02
CA TYR A 96 -0.19 12.07 3.23
C TYR A 96 -1.28 11.19 3.84
N ILE A 97 -0.91 10.00 4.30
CA ILE A 97 -1.84 9.07 4.95
C ILE A 97 -1.36 8.84 6.38
N ASP A 98 -2.14 9.31 7.35
CA ASP A 98 -1.94 8.94 8.75
C ASP A 98 -2.72 7.65 9.04
N ILE A 99 -2.02 6.61 9.48
CA ILE A 99 -2.61 5.34 9.92
C ILE A 99 -2.49 5.30 11.44
N GLY A 100 -3.62 5.38 12.14
CA GLY A 100 -3.64 5.32 13.60
C GLY A 100 -3.49 3.90 14.14
N LYS A 101 -3.40 3.77 15.46
CA LYS A 101 -3.30 2.45 16.11
C LYS A 101 -4.59 1.65 15.91
N PRO A 102 -4.51 0.31 15.78
CA PRO A 102 -5.69 -0.52 15.72
C PRO A 102 -6.59 -0.36 16.95
N LEU A 103 -7.90 -0.31 16.71
CA LEU A 103 -8.98 -0.18 17.68
C LEU A 103 -9.80 -1.48 17.73
N MET A 104 -10.64 -1.62 18.77
CA MET A 104 -11.58 -2.75 18.93
C MET A 104 -10.92 -4.14 18.86
N GLY A 105 -9.71 -4.27 19.42
CA GLY A 105 -8.93 -5.50 19.41
C GLY A 105 -8.34 -5.84 18.04
N GLY A 106 -7.91 -4.84 17.27
CA GLY A 106 -7.30 -5.04 15.96
C GLY A 106 -8.27 -5.04 14.78
N ARG A 107 -9.58 -4.85 15.03
CA ARG A 107 -10.62 -4.97 14.00
C ARG A 107 -10.82 -3.72 13.15
N VAL A 108 -10.42 -2.55 13.66
CA VAL A 108 -10.61 -1.26 12.98
C VAL A 108 -9.30 -0.48 13.05
N VAL A 109 -8.87 0.11 11.93
CA VAL A 109 -7.69 0.99 11.89
C VAL A 109 -8.14 2.34 11.32
N PRO A 110 -8.03 3.46 12.06
CA PRO A 110 -8.42 4.76 11.54
C PRO A 110 -7.38 5.27 10.54
N VAL A 111 -7.87 5.79 9.41
CA VAL A 111 -7.03 6.32 8.32
C VAL A 111 -7.46 7.75 8.03
N VAL A 112 -6.51 8.69 8.02
CA VAL A 112 -6.74 10.09 7.64
C VAL A 112 -5.91 10.40 6.41
N VAL A 113 -6.57 10.82 5.33
CA VAL A 113 -5.89 11.32 4.13
C VAL A 113 -5.80 12.84 4.24
N LYS A 114 -4.59 13.39 4.14
CA LYS A 114 -4.31 14.82 4.10
C LYS A 114 -3.80 15.18 2.71
N THR A 115 -4.52 16.07 2.04
CA THR A 115 -4.12 16.61 0.75
C THR A 115 -3.53 17.99 0.93
N LEU A 116 -2.29 18.19 0.50
CA LEU A 116 -1.69 19.52 0.41
C LEU A 116 -2.09 20.15 -0.91
N VAL A 117 -2.96 21.15 -0.85
CA VAL A 117 -3.32 21.96 -2.03
C VAL A 117 -2.36 23.14 -2.10
N PHE A 118 -1.61 23.24 -3.20
CA PHE A 118 -0.80 24.41 -3.51
C PHE A 118 -1.59 25.32 -4.45
N GLU A 119 -2.00 26.51 -3.98
CA GLU A 119 -2.49 27.56 -4.87
C GLU A 119 -1.31 28.14 -5.65
N SER A 120 -1.25 27.89 -6.96
CA SER A 120 -0.40 28.67 -7.85
C SER A 120 -1.05 30.04 -8.04
N SER A 121 -0.56 31.05 -7.31
CA SER A 121 -0.82 32.45 -7.67
C SER A 121 -0.14 32.74 -9.01
N VAL A 122 -0.85 32.55 -10.12
CA VAL A 122 -0.47 33.12 -11.40
C VAL A 122 -0.69 34.62 -11.29
N LYS A 123 0.37 35.38 -11.07
CA LYS A 123 0.35 36.82 -11.33
C LYS A 123 0.20 37.01 -12.84
N SER A 124 -0.91 37.64 -13.20
CA SER A 124 -1.23 38.25 -14.51
C SER A 124 -0.07 39.03 -15.09
#